data_AF-A0A7W7SQQ2-F1
#
_entry.id   AF-A0A7W7SQQ2-F1
#
_cell.length_a   1.000
_cell.length_b   1.000
_cell.length_c   1.000
_cell.angle_alpha   90.00
_cell.angle_beta   90.00
_cell.angle_gamma   90.00
#
_symmetry.space_group_name_H-M   'P 1'
#
loop_
_entity.id
_entity.type
_entity.pdbx_description
1 polymer ?
#
loop_
_entity_poly.entity_id
_entity_poly.type
_entity_poly.pdbx_seq_one_letter_code
_entity_poly.pdbx_strand_id
1 'polypeptide(L)'
;MISQQEAEWTPGTAVGAPTAPGTIAYLTVQHELHIAHSVKGDPVFHHHRLVREHLAGRPTGHLVRGGERHAELVVLSDVLHEYDRRQTVSGQPVLTLEAAQELFGTAQLDVVRTREPGDPFGGIVERPCASCLTALIHFGVLPWSELAFTEQWRPAPQPVPHPHRFPAEVADALVDAGWRPSRTDPATASDIIDRVCAVAGRRHRREVFPAAERTLRAFPGLICGRRGPGEQVWISRFEIDPVAVAHSVDTLAEFAAIIGVRLFPIGTEGGESILAVDEHGRIFALDQAGEWFLGADVDEALTNLLLGRAPVRVRDDGSW
;
A
#
# COMPACT_ATOMS: atom_id res chain seq x y z
N MET A 1 35.15 2.65 41.34
CA MET A 1 35.53 3.71 40.38
C MET A 1 35.88 3.04 39.07
N ILE A 2 34.88 2.74 38.25
CA ILE A 2 35.04 2.40 36.83
C ILE A 2 33.95 3.19 36.13
N SER A 3 34.41 4.14 35.32
CA SER A 3 33.62 5.06 34.52
C SER A 3 32.95 4.27 33.38
N GLN A 4 31.63 4.35 33.29
CA GLN A 4 30.89 4.06 32.06
C GLN A 4 30.55 5.41 31.43
N GLN A 5 31.18 5.69 30.29
CA GLN A 5 30.80 6.77 29.40
C GLN A 5 29.56 6.31 28.63
N GLU A 6 28.41 6.91 28.95
CA GLU A 6 27.21 6.85 28.13
C GLU A 6 27.48 7.62 26.83
N ALA A 7 27.35 6.93 25.70
CA ALA A 7 27.36 7.56 24.38
C ALA A 7 26.03 8.29 24.20
N GLU A 8 26.13 9.61 24.20
CA GLU A 8 25.05 10.58 24.06
C GLU A 8 24.48 10.53 22.64
N TRP A 9 23.29 9.94 22.48
CA TRP A 9 22.54 9.97 21.23
C TRP A 9 21.83 11.31 21.09
N THR A 10 22.19 12.10 20.09
CA THR A 10 21.48 13.33 19.70
C THR A 10 20.87 13.17 18.31
N PRO A 11 19.53 13.28 18.16
CA PRO A 11 18.92 13.38 16.84
C PRO A 11 18.77 14.86 16.44
N GLY A 12 19.48 15.26 15.38
CA GLY A 12 19.34 16.54 14.70
C GLY A 12 18.83 16.37 13.27
N THR A 13 17.61 16.86 13.03
CA THR A 13 17.07 17.38 11.76
C THR A 13 17.18 16.53 10.48
N ALA A 14 16.14 15.72 10.26
CA ALA A 14 15.34 15.77 9.04
C ALA A 14 13.90 15.41 9.44
N VAL A 15 12.93 16.32 9.21
CA VAL A 15 11.51 15.95 9.25
C VAL A 15 11.26 15.16 7.96
N GLY A 16 11.67 13.89 7.98
CA GLY A 16 11.46 12.94 6.88
C GLY A 16 10.01 12.46 6.91
N ALA A 17 9.45 12.21 5.73
CA ALA A 17 8.10 11.71 5.52
C ALA A 17 7.70 10.59 6.50
N PRO A 18 6.41 10.45 6.84
CA PRO A 18 5.94 9.39 7.73
C PRO A 18 6.44 8.02 7.25
N THR A 19 7.23 7.35 8.10
CA THR A 19 7.86 6.04 7.83
C THR A 19 6.85 4.89 7.77
N ALA A 20 5.63 5.14 8.24
CA ALA A 20 4.49 4.25 8.17
C ALA A 20 3.38 4.88 7.30
N PRO A 21 2.53 4.07 6.64
CA PRO A 21 2.83 2.68 6.33
C PRO A 21 4.01 2.59 5.37
N GLY A 22 4.87 1.60 5.58
CA GLY A 22 6.09 1.39 4.80
C GLY A 22 6.44 -0.09 4.75
N THR A 23 7.44 -0.45 3.95
CA THR A 23 7.92 -1.83 3.86
C THR A 23 9.44 -1.88 3.79
N ILE A 24 10.02 -2.92 4.38
CA ILE A 24 11.44 -3.27 4.29
C ILE A 24 11.54 -4.65 3.66
N ALA A 25 12.38 -4.79 2.64
CA ALA A 25 12.69 -6.07 2.01
C ALA A 25 14.10 -6.51 2.38
N TYR A 26 14.22 -7.77 2.82
CA TYR A 26 15.46 -8.46 3.14
C TYR A 26 15.65 -9.56 2.10
N LEU A 27 16.61 -9.38 1.20
CA LEU A 27 16.90 -10.33 0.12
C LEU A 27 18.29 -10.92 0.31
N THR A 28 18.35 -12.22 0.59
CA THR A 28 19.61 -12.95 0.70
C THR A 28 19.94 -13.62 -0.62
N VAL A 29 21.10 -13.29 -1.21
CA VAL A 29 21.57 -13.83 -2.50
C VAL A 29 22.99 -14.34 -2.31
N GLN A 30 23.26 -15.62 -2.63
CA GLN A 30 24.59 -16.22 -2.45
C GLN A 30 25.22 -15.99 -1.06
N HIS A 31 24.39 -15.96 0.00
CA HIS A 31 24.77 -15.68 1.41
C HIS A 31 25.08 -14.20 1.73
N GLU A 32 24.92 -13.27 0.79
CA GLU A 32 24.96 -11.83 1.04
C GLU A 32 23.54 -11.32 1.31
N LEU A 33 23.35 -10.59 2.42
CA LEU A 33 22.08 -9.95 2.77
C LEU A 33 22.01 -8.54 2.17
N HIS A 34 20.96 -8.28 1.41
CA HIS A 34 20.62 -6.98 0.86
C HIS A 34 19.33 -6.47 1.50
N ILE A 35 19.29 -5.18 1.84
CA ILE A 35 18.16 -4.56 2.52
C ILE A 35 17.76 -3.32 1.74
N ALA A 36 16.47 -3.20 1.41
CA ALA A 36 15.92 -1.97 0.88
C ALA A 36 14.61 -1.58 1.56
N HIS A 37 14.32 -0.29 1.51
CA HIS A 37 13.06 0.29 1.98
C HIS A 37 12.19 0.68 0.80
N SER A 38 10.89 0.72 1.02
CA SER A 38 9.97 1.35 0.09
C SER A 38 10.24 2.85 -0.02
N VAL A 39 9.98 3.42 -1.19
CA VAL A 39 10.38 4.79 -1.54
C VAL A 39 9.18 5.73 -1.55
N LYS A 40 9.06 6.54 -0.50
CA LYS A 40 8.10 7.64 -0.42
C LYS A 40 8.69 8.98 -0.85
N GLY A 41 7.80 9.95 -1.09
CA GLY A 41 8.18 11.31 -1.48
C GLY A 41 8.72 11.42 -2.91
N ASP A 42 9.45 12.50 -3.17
CA ASP A 42 9.99 12.85 -4.49
C ASP A 42 11.49 12.54 -4.72
N PRO A 43 12.13 11.52 -4.11
CA PRO A 43 13.52 11.24 -4.43
C PRO A 43 13.64 10.68 -5.85
N VAL A 44 14.72 11.06 -6.53
CA VAL A 44 15.11 10.46 -7.80
C VAL A 44 15.76 9.12 -7.52
N PHE A 45 15.17 8.04 -8.02
CA PHE A 45 15.77 6.71 -7.99
C PHE A 45 15.60 6.02 -9.36
N HIS A 46 16.53 5.13 -9.69
CA HIS A 46 16.59 4.48 -10.99
C HIS A 46 16.68 2.98 -10.86
N HIS A 47 15.62 2.30 -11.26
CA HIS A 47 15.62 0.85 -11.39
C HIS A 47 16.69 0.35 -12.36
N HIS A 48 17.23 -0.82 -12.04
CA HIS A 48 18.08 -1.58 -12.93
C HIS A 48 17.38 -1.83 -14.27
N ARG A 49 18.16 -1.90 -15.36
CA ARG A 49 17.65 -2.03 -16.73
C ARG A 49 16.62 -3.16 -16.87
N LEU A 50 16.92 -4.35 -16.34
CA LEU A 50 16.01 -5.50 -16.42
C LEU A 50 14.69 -5.26 -15.69
N VAL A 51 14.71 -4.60 -14.53
CA VAL A 51 13.49 -4.27 -13.76
C VAL A 51 12.67 -3.24 -14.52
N ARG A 52 13.31 -2.23 -15.11
CA ARG A 52 12.65 -1.24 -15.97
C ARG A 52 11.99 -1.88 -17.19
N GLU A 53 12.71 -2.76 -17.88
CA GLU A 53 12.19 -3.51 -19.04
C GLU A 53 10.97 -4.36 -18.64
N HIS A 54 11.06 -5.04 -17.50
CA HIS A 54 9.94 -5.82 -16.96
C HIS A 54 8.71 -4.96 -16.67
N LEU A 55 8.88 -3.84 -15.98
CA LEU A 55 7.78 -2.93 -15.62
C LEU A 55 7.16 -2.28 -16.87
N ALA A 56 7.99 -1.81 -17.81
CA ALA A 56 7.54 -1.22 -19.05
C ALA A 56 6.84 -2.22 -19.98
N GLY A 57 7.17 -3.52 -19.89
CA GLY A 57 6.53 -4.59 -20.64
C GLY A 57 5.14 -5.00 -20.12
N ARG A 58 4.67 -4.45 -19.00
CA ARG A 58 3.36 -4.80 -18.42
C ARG A 58 2.24 -4.06 -19.17
N PRO A 59 1.13 -4.75 -19.51
CA PRO A 59 -0.03 -4.05 -20.05
C PRO A 59 -0.58 -3.07 -19.02
N THR A 60 -1.23 -2.00 -19.48
CA THR A 60 -1.95 -1.06 -18.62
C THR A 60 -2.91 -1.80 -17.68
N GLY A 61 -3.05 -1.32 -16.45
CA GLY A 61 -3.89 -1.97 -15.44
C GLY A 61 -3.22 -3.15 -14.72
N HIS A 62 -2.04 -3.62 -15.14
CA HIS A 62 -1.38 -4.78 -14.51
C HIS A 62 -0.37 -4.41 -13.42
N LEU A 63 -0.18 -3.11 -13.17
CA LEU A 63 0.68 -2.62 -12.10
C LEU A 63 -0.17 -2.02 -10.97
N VAL A 64 0.09 -2.45 -9.74
CA VAL A 64 -0.41 -1.80 -8.53
C VAL A 64 0.12 -0.38 -8.50
N ARG A 65 -0.70 0.57 -8.03
CA ARG A 65 -0.28 1.98 -7.91
C ARG A 65 1.03 2.06 -7.14
N GLY A 66 1.98 2.85 -7.65
CA GLY A 66 3.29 3.03 -7.01
C GLY A 66 4.11 1.75 -6.86
N GLY A 67 3.75 0.64 -7.52
CA GLY A 67 4.43 -0.65 -7.37
C GLY A 67 5.93 -0.57 -7.65
N GLU A 68 6.36 0.35 -8.52
CA GLU A 68 7.76 0.65 -8.78
C GLU A 68 8.53 1.18 -7.57
N ARG A 69 7.85 1.67 -6.54
CA ARG A 69 8.47 2.21 -5.31
C ARG A 69 8.53 1.20 -4.17
N HIS A 70 8.01 0.00 -4.39
CA HIS A 70 7.93 -1.02 -3.35
C HIS A 70 9.30 -1.62 -3.04
N ALA A 71 9.52 -1.95 -1.77
CA ALA A 71 10.82 -2.39 -1.26
C ALA A 71 11.36 -3.63 -2.00
N GLU A 72 10.47 -4.53 -2.42
CA GLU A 72 10.82 -5.76 -3.14
C GLU A 72 11.45 -5.45 -4.51
N LEU A 73 10.94 -4.44 -5.22
CA LEU A 73 11.52 -4.05 -6.51
C LEU A 73 12.80 -3.23 -6.34
N VAL A 74 12.87 -2.42 -5.28
CA VAL A 74 14.08 -1.65 -4.96
C VAL A 74 15.23 -2.58 -4.62
N VAL A 75 15.03 -3.56 -3.71
CA VAL A 75 16.10 -4.49 -3.32
C VAL A 75 16.56 -5.36 -4.50
N LEU A 76 15.62 -5.81 -5.34
CA LEU A 76 15.93 -6.55 -6.55
C LEU A 76 16.79 -5.72 -7.51
N SER A 77 16.41 -4.45 -7.71
CA SER A 77 17.17 -3.50 -8.52
C SER A 77 18.58 -3.24 -7.97
N ASP A 78 18.71 -3.06 -6.65
CA ASP A 78 19.99 -2.79 -6.00
C ASP A 78 20.97 -3.95 -6.14
N VAL A 79 20.48 -5.19 -5.97
CA VAL A 79 21.29 -6.40 -6.23
C VAL A 79 21.77 -6.43 -7.67
N LEU A 80 20.87 -6.23 -8.64
CA LEU A 80 21.23 -6.29 -10.06
C LEU A 80 22.26 -5.23 -10.45
N HIS A 81 22.10 -3.99 -9.97
CA HIS A 81 23.11 -2.93 -10.17
C HIS A 81 24.47 -3.31 -9.59
N GLU A 82 24.50 -3.88 -8.38
CA GLU A 82 25.73 -4.31 -7.74
C GLU A 82 26.45 -5.40 -8.55
N TYR A 83 25.72 -6.39 -9.03
CA TYR A 83 26.32 -7.44 -9.86
C TYR A 83 26.80 -6.94 -11.22
N ASP A 84 26.06 -6.03 -11.87
CA ASP A 84 26.51 -5.38 -13.11
C ASP A 84 27.80 -4.57 -12.88
N ARG A 85 27.92 -3.87 -11.74
CA ARG A 85 29.17 -3.19 -11.36
C ARG A 85 30.32 -4.19 -11.22
N ARG A 86 30.11 -5.31 -10.52
CA ARG A 86 31.14 -6.35 -10.33
C ARG A 86 31.58 -6.99 -11.65
N GLN A 87 30.64 -7.30 -12.54
CA GLN A 87 30.94 -7.85 -13.87
C GLN A 87 31.73 -6.86 -14.72
N THR A 88 31.32 -5.59 -14.74
CA THR A 88 32.03 -4.53 -15.48
C THR A 88 33.48 -4.39 -15.01
N VAL A 89 33.73 -4.40 -13.69
CA VAL A 89 35.09 -4.34 -13.12
C VAL A 89 35.93 -5.56 -13.53
N SER A 90 35.29 -6.72 -13.72
CA SER A 90 35.92 -7.98 -14.12
C SER A 90 35.99 -8.18 -15.64
N GLY A 91 35.59 -7.18 -16.44
CA GLY A 91 35.56 -7.25 -17.91
C GLY A 91 34.55 -8.24 -18.49
N GLN A 92 33.55 -8.64 -17.69
CA GLN A 92 32.44 -9.50 -18.10
C GLN A 92 31.29 -8.64 -18.64
N PRO A 93 30.43 -9.19 -19.53
CA PRO A 93 29.22 -8.50 -19.97
C PRO A 93 28.26 -8.26 -18.80
N VAL A 94 27.40 -7.25 -18.91
CA VAL A 94 26.30 -7.02 -17.95
C VAL A 94 25.32 -8.20 -17.91
N LEU A 95 24.58 -8.35 -16.81
CA LEU A 95 23.64 -9.44 -16.60
C LEU A 95 22.57 -9.51 -17.70
N THR A 96 22.39 -10.72 -18.23
CA THR A 96 21.20 -11.09 -19.00
C THR A 96 20.06 -11.45 -18.04
N LEU A 97 18.83 -11.54 -18.57
CA LEU A 97 17.70 -12.02 -17.77
C LEU A 97 17.92 -13.46 -17.28
N GLU A 98 18.44 -14.34 -18.13
CA GLU A 98 18.72 -15.74 -17.78
C GLU A 98 19.74 -15.83 -16.65
N ALA A 99 20.84 -15.06 -16.71
CA ALA A 99 21.83 -15.02 -15.64
C ALA A 99 21.26 -14.44 -14.34
N ALA A 100 20.37 -13.44 -14.43
CA ALA A 100 19.67 -12.92 -13.26
C ALA A 100 18.74 -13.96 -12.63
N GLN A 101 18.02 -14.76 -13.44
CA GLN A 101 17.17 -15.84 -12.96
C GLN A 101 17.98 -16.94 -12.27
N GLU A 102 19.15 -17.29 -12.82
CA GLU A 102 20.07 -18.24 -12.17
C GLU A 102 20.58 -17.69 -10.83
N LEU A 103 20.99 -16.42 -10.80
CA LEU A 103 21.45 -15.74 -9.59
C LEU A 103 20.40 -15.77 -8.46
N PHE A 104 19.15 -15.46 -8.80
CA PHE A 104 18.06 -15.38 -7.84
C PHE A 104 17.38 -16.72 -7.54
N GLY A 105 17.65 -17.79 -8.29
CA GLY A 105 16.97 -19.08 -8.13
C GLY A 105 17.17 -19.75 -6.77
N THR A 106 18.11 -19.26 -5.96
CA THR A 106 18.35 -19.71 -4.56
C THR A 106 18.16 -18.59 -3.53
N ALA A 107 17.63 -17.44 -3.96
CA ALA A 107 17.45 -16.30 -3.09
C ALA A 107 16.37 -16.55 -2.04
N GLN A 108 16.51 -15.90 -0.90
CA GLN A 108 15.49 -15.89 0.16
C GLN A 108 15.04 -14.45 0.37
N LEU A 109 13.72 -14.24 0.33
CA LEU A 109 13.10 -12.94 0.50
C LEU A 109 12.20 -12.94 1.73
N ASP A 110 12.48 -12.05 2.67
CA ASP A 110 11.58 -11.68 3.75
C ASP A 110 11.15 -10.22 3.57
N VAL A 111 9.87 -9.95 3.77
CA VAL A 111 9.30 -8.62 3.64
C VAL A 111 8.60 -8.26 4.94
N VAL A 112 8.93 -7.08 5.49
CA VAL A 112 8.40 -6.60 6.77
C VAL A 112 7.66 -5.29 6.56
N ARG A 113 6.38 -5.28 6.92
CA ARG A 113 5.54 -4.09 6.93
C ARG A 113 5.83 -3.27 8.18
N THR A 114 6.14 -2.00 7.95
CA THR A 114 6.29 -0.97 8.98
C THR A 114 4.93 -0.31 9.24
N ARG A 115 4.47 -0.42 10.49
CA ARG A 115 3.26 0.21 11.02
C ARG A 115 3.60 0.98 12.29
N GLU A 116 2.62 1.67 12.85
CA GLU A 116 2.78 2.27 14.18
C GLU A 116 3.09 1.21 15.24
N PRO A 117 3.91 1.54 16.25
CA PRO A 117 4.23 0.60 17.31
C PRO A 117 2.98 0.12 18.06
N GLY A 118 2.81 -1.20 18.15
CA GLY A 118 1.63 -1.82 18.76
C GLY A 118 0.48 -2.09 17.79
N ASP A 119 0.62 -1.69 16.51
CA ASP A 119 -0.29 -2.11 15.45
C ASP A 119 -0.13 -3.63 15.19
N PRO A 120 -1.20 -4.43 15.37
CA PRO A 120 -1.15 -5.88 15.15
C PRO A 120 -0.94 -6.27 13.68
N PHE A 121 -1.09 -5.34 12.73
CA PHE A 121 -0.91 -5.58 11.30
C PHE A 121 0.47 -5.20 10.78
N GLY A 122 1.40 -4.79 11.65
CA GLY A 122 2.82 -4.68 11.35
C GLY A 122 3.53 -6.04 11.40
N GLY A 123 4.74 -6.13 10.85
CA GLY A 123 5.54 -7.35 10.87
C GLY A 123 5.61 -8.05 9.51
N ILE A 124 5.83 -9.36 9.51
CA ILE A 124 6.08 -10.14 8.29
C ILE A 124 4.89 -10.05 7.34
N VAL A 125 5.17 -9.73 6.09
CA VAL A 125 4.19 -9.70 5.00
C VAL A 125 4.09 -11.09 4.41
N GLU A 126 2.91 -11.70 4.52
CA GLU A 126 2.67 -13.03 3.94
C GLU A 126 2.75 -13.03 2.42
N ARG A 127 2.40 -11.91 1.76
CA ARG A 127 2.41 -11.81 0.31
C ARG A 127 2.69 -10.40 -0.21
N PRO A 128 3.65 -10.25 -1.15
CA PRO A 128 3.85 -9.00 -1.89
C PRO A 128 2.62 -8.57 -2.69
N CYS A 129 2.59 -7.30 -3.13
CA CYS A 129 1.55 -6.84 -4.05
C CYS A 129 1.63 -7.56 -5.42
N ALA A 130 0.58 -7.49 -6.24
CA ALA A 130 0.54 -8.19 -7.53
C ALA A 130 1.70 -7.85 -8.48
N SER A 131 2.18 -6.60 -8.47
CA SER A 131 3.34 -6.16 -9.25
C SER A 131 4.64 -6.78 -8.76
N CYS A 132 4.91 -6.67 -7.45
CA CYS A 132 6.09 -7.26 -6.83
C CYS A 132 6.10 -8.77 -7.04
N LEU A 133 4.98 -9.44 -6.79
CA LEU A 133 4.87 -10.89 -6.94
C LEU A 133 5.15 -11.34 -8.39
N THR A 134 4.59 -10.65 -9.38
CA THR A 134 4.84 -10.96 -10.80
C THR A 134 6.31 -10.72 -11.18
N ALA A 135 6.94 -9.68 -10.65
CA ALA A 135 8.36 -9.41 -10.87
C ALA A 135 9.26 -10.45 -10.21
N LEU A 136 9.03 -10.75 -8.94
CA LEU A 136 9.81 -11.73 -8.18
C LEU A 136 9.76 -13.12 -8.83
N ILE A 137 8.62 -13.52 -9.39
CA ILE A 137 8.50 -14.76 -10.15
C ILE A 137 9.27 -14.68 -11.47
N HIS A 138 9.16 -13.56 -12.20
CA HIS A 138 9.89 -13.35 -13.44
C HIS A 138 11.41 -13.42 -13.27
N PHE A 139 11.92 -12.91 -12.15
CA PHE A 139 13.34 -12.96 -11.81
C PHE A 139 13.76 -14.26 -11.10
N GLY A 140 12.84 -15.19 -10.85
CA GLY A 140 13.18 -16.49 -10.24
C GLY A 140 13.35 -16.47 -8.72
N VAL A 141 12.98 -15.37 -8.03
CA VAL A 141 13.01 -15.27 -6.57
C VAL A 141 11.87 -16.08 -5.93
N LEU A 142 10.69 -16.08 -6.57
CA LEU A 142 9.50 -16.81 -6.10
C LEU A 142 9.07 -17.87 -7.13
N PRO A 143 8.46 -18.98 -6.68
CA PRO A 143 8.01 -20.04 -7.58
C PRO A 143 6.80 -19.60 -8.40
N TRP A 144 6.67 -20.16 -9.61
CA TRP A 144 5.58 -19.83 -10.54
C TRP A 144 4.17 -20.06 -9.96
N SER A 145 4.02 -20.97 -9.00
CA SER A 145 2.74 -21.29 -8.35
C SER A 145 2.12 -20.10 -7.61
N GLU A 146 2.95 -19.13 -7.18
CA GLU A 146 2.48 -17.91 -6.54
C GLU A 146 1.63 -17.04 -7.48
N LEU A 147 1.70 -17.23 -8.81
CA LEU A 147 0.83 -16.54 -9.77
C LEU A 147 -0.67 -16.79 -9.51
N ALA A 148 -1.04 -17.87 -8.81
CA ALA A 148 -2.43 -18.10 -8.41
C ALA A 148 -3.03 -16.91 -7.61
N PHE A 149 -2.18 -16.14 -6.93
CA PHE A 149 -2.63 -14.99 -6.13
C PHE A 149 -2.82 -13.71 -6.94
N THR A 150 -2.41 -13.68 -8.21
CA THR A 150 -2.75 -12.60 -9.15
C THR A 150 -3.91 -12.98 -10.06
N GLU A 151 -4.55 -14.14 -9.88
CA GLU A 151 -5.73 -14.50 -10.66
C GLU A 151 -6.83 -13.46 -10.49
N GLN A 152 -7.36 -12.98 -11.61
CA GLN A 152 -8.48 -12.06 -11.63
C GLN A 152 -9.70 -12.71 -10.98
N TRP A 153 -10.40 -11.93 -10.17
CA TRP A 153 -11.68 -12.34 -9.63
C TRP A 153 -12.65 -11.16 -9.67
N ARG A 154 -13.85 -11.45 -10.16
CA ARG A 154 -14.96 -10.50 -10.26
C ARG A 154 -16.23 -11.20 -9.77
N PRO A 155 -17.12 -10.49 -9.08
CA PRO A 155 -18.40 -11.06 -8.69
C PRO A 155 -19.28 -11.30 -9.92
N ALA A 156 -20.25 -12.21 -9.79
CA ALA A 156 -21.36 -12.30 -10.73
C ALA A 156 -22.26 -11.05 -10.59
N PRO A 157 -23.07 -10.70 -11.60
CA PRO A 157 -24.04 -9.60 -11.52
C PRO A 157 -24.95 -9.74 -10.30
N GLN A 158 -25.20 -8.63 -9.60
CA GLN A 158 -25.92 -8.58 -8.35
C GLN A 158 -27.26 -7.82 -8.48
N PRO A 159 -28.24 -8.07 -7.59
CA PRO A 159 -29.40 -7.19 -7.45
C PRO A 159 -28.98 -5.85 -6.80
N VAL A 160 -28.59 -4.89 -7.65
CA VAL A 160 -28.04 -3.60 -7.22
C VAL A 160 -29.09 -2.70 -6.56
N PRO A 161 -28.84 -2.22 -5.31
CA PRO A 161 -29.61 -1.11 -4.76
C PRO A 161 -29.18 0.20 -5.43
N HIS A 162 -30.14 1.07 -5.76
CA HIS A 162 -29.90 2.36 -6.44
C HIS A 162 -29.10 2.22 -7.76
N PRO A 163 -29.70 1.71 -8.85
CA PRO A 163 -29.04 1.30 -10.08
C PRO A 163 -28.34 2.42 -10.89
N HIS A 164 -28.30 3.65 -10.37
CA HIS A 164 -27.69 4.81 -11.02
C HIS A 164 -26.62 5.51 -10.15
N ARG A 165 -26.37 5.04 -8.92
CA ARG A 165 -25.34 5.62 -8.05
C ARG A 165 -23.93 5.25 -8.51
N PHE A 166 -23.77 4.04 -9.04
CA PHE A 166 -22.49 3.49 -9.47
C PHE A 166 -22.59 2.85 -10.86
N PRO A 167 -21.49 2.77 -11.62
CA PRO A 167 -21.39 1.87 -12.76
C PRO A 167 -21.74 0.43 -12.36
N ALA A 168 -22.35 -0.34 -13.26
CA ALA A 168 -22.88 -1.67 -12.95
C ALA A 168 -21.85 -2.59 -12.28
N GLU A 169 -20.64 -2.65 -12.82
CA GLU A 169 -19.59 -3.53 -12.30
C GLU A 169 -19.02 -3.10 -10.94
N VAL A 170 -19.15 -1.81 -10.59
CA VAL A 170 -18.78 -1.24 -9.29
C VAL A 170 -19.87 -1.61 -8.29
N ALA A 171 -21.13 -1.43 -8.68
CA ALA A 171 -22.27 -1.79 -7.85
C ALA A 171 -22.30 -3.29 -7.54
N ASP A 172 -22.04 -4.14 -8.52
CA ASP A 172 -21.94 -5.59 -8.34
C ASP A 172 -20.87 -5.96 -7.30
N ALA A 173 -19.70 -5.32 -7.37
CA ALA A 173 -18.62 -5.53 -6.40
C ALA A 173 -18.96 -5.01 -5.00
N LEU A 174 -19.60 -3.86 -4.87
CA LEU A 174 -20.02 -3.35 -3.57
C LEU A 174 -21.10 -4.23 -2.94
N VAL A 175 -22.08 -4.70 -3.72
CA VAL A 175 -23.11 -5.61 -3.22
C VAL A 175 -22.51 -6.96 -2.84
N ASP A 176 -21.62 -7.53 -3.64
CA ASP A 176 -20.91 -8.75 -3.23
C ASP A 176 -20.10 -8.54 -1.94
N ALA A 177 -19.45 -7.38 -1.79
CA ALA A 177 -18.68 -6.97 -0.61
C ALA A 177 -19.51 -6.67 0.65
N GLY A 178 -20.84 -6.78 0.60
CA GLY A 178 -21.74 -6.60 1.75
C GLY A 178 -22.51 -5.27 1.79
N TRP A 179 -22.39 -4.40 0.79
CA TRP A 179 -23.11 -3.11 0.77
C TRP A 179 -24.64 -3.30 0.72
N ARG A 180 -25.35 -2.95 1.79
CA ARG A 180 -26.82 -3.06 1.91
C ARG A 180 -27.44 -1.80 2.54
N PRO A 181 -27.65 -0.71 1.78
CA PRO A 181 -28.14 0.58 2.30
C PRO A 181 -29.39 0.49 3.18
N SER A 182 -30.35 -0.38 2.82
CA SER A 182 -31.62 -0.54 3.53
C SER A 182 -31.53 -1.38 4.81
N ARG A 183 -30.36 -1.97 5.11
CA ARG A 183 -30.13 -2.85 6.27
C ARG A 183 -29.08 -2.30 7.24
N THR A 184 -28.59 -1.10 7.00
CA THR A 184 -27.59 -0.47 7.85
C THR A 184 -28.22 0.06 9.14
N ASP A 185 -27.77 -0.44 10.28
CA ASP A 185 -28.12 0.11 11.59
C ASP A 185 -27.21 1.31 11.93
N PRO A 186 -27.77 2.51 12.17
CA PRO A 186 -27.03 3.67 12.63
C PRO A 186 -26.21 3.44 13.92
N ALA A 187 -26.60 2.51 14.79
CA ALA A 187 -25.86 2.21 16.02
C ALA A 187 -24.50 1.56 15.71
N THR A 188 -24.43 0.67 14.72
CA THR A 188 -23.20 -0.05 14.35
C THR A 188 -22.04 0.88 13.99
N ALA A 189 -22.31 1.92 13.20
CA ALA A 189 -21.28 2.90 12.83
C ALA A 189 -20.75 3.65 14.06
N SER A 190 -21.64 3.98 15.01
CA SER A 190 -21.28 4.70 16.23
C SER A 190 -20.40 3.85 17.14
N ASP A 191 -20.76 2.58 17.33
CA ASP A 191 -19.95 1.62 18.12
C ASP A 191 -18.55 1.40 17.51
N ILE A 192 -18.45 1.31 16.18
CA ILE A 192 -17.15 1.21 15.48
C ILE A 192 -16.32 2.48 15.70
N ILE A 193 -16.94 3.65 15.56
CA ILE A 193 -16.28 4.94 15.79
C ILE A 193 -15.75 5.03 17.22
N ASP A 194 -16.54 4.65 18.23
CA ASP A 194 -16.12 4.67 19.63
C ASP A 194 -14.92 3.76 19.88
N ARG A 195 -14.93 2.55 19.31
CA ARG A 195 -13.79 1.61 19.39
C ARG A 195 -12.53 2.17 18.75
N VAL A 196 -12.67 2.82 17.59
CA VAL A 196 -11.55 3.45 16.89
C VAL A 196 -11.03 4.63 17.73
N CYS A 197 -11.89 5.53 18.19
CA CYS A 197 -11.50 6.68 19.02
C CYS A 197 -10.87 6.28 20.37
N ALA A 198 -11.19 5.09 20.91
CA ALA A 198 -10.58 4.57 22.12
C ALA A 198 -9.08 4.24 21.97
N VAL A 199 -8.61 3.97 20.75
CA VAL A 199 -7.17 3.75 20.48
C VAL A 199 -6.47 5.09 20.33
N ALA A 200 -5.46 5.32 21.18
CA ALA A 200 -4.64 6.53 21.16
C ALA A 200 -3.29 6.29 20.48
N GLY A 201 -2.79 7.31 19.78
CA GLY A 201 -1.41 7.36 19.30
C GLY A 201 -0.44 7.68 20.44
N ARG A 202 0.85 7.70 20.14
CA ARG A 202 1.88 8.11 21.11
C ARG A 202 1.89 9.62 21.30
N ARG A 203 1.62 10.37 20.23
CA ARG A 203 1.68 11.83 20.19
C ARG A 203 0.30 12.46 19.96
N HIS A 204 -0.60 11.74 19.30
CA HIS A 204 -1.88 12.28 18.89
C HIS A 204 -3.07 11.48 19.45
N ARG A 205 -4.20 12.19 19.54
CA ARG A 205 -5.52 11.61 19.72
C ARG A 205 -6.37 12.05 18.55
N ARG A 206 -7.30 11.19 18.16
CA ARG A 206 -8.27 11.47 17.10
C ARG A 206 -9.63 11.75 17.68
N GLU A 207 -10.38 12.54 16.93
CA GLU A 207 -11.79 12.82 17.16
C GLU A 207 -12.52 12.58 15.84
N VAL A 208 -13.72 12.01 15.91
CA VAL A 208 -14.57 11.86 14.74
C VAL A 208 -15.13 13.22 14.31
N PHE A 209 -15.43 13.36 13.03
CA PHE A 209 -16.09 14.54 12.48
C PHE A 209 -17.21 14.12 11.50
N PRO A 210 -18.14 15.03 11.16
CA PRO A 210 -19.36 14.65 10.42
C PRO A 210 -19.12 13.94 9.08
N ALA A 211 -18.06 14.25 8.35
CA ALA A 211 -17.72 13.57 7.11
C ALA A 211 -17.33 12.09 7.30
N ALA A 212 -16.58 11.78 8.37
CA ALA A 212 -16.24 10.41 8.73
C ALA A 212 -17.50 9.62 9.13
N GLU A 213 -18.37 10.20 9.94
CA GLU A 213 -19.64 9.57 10.32
C GLU A 213 -20.50 9.23 9.10
N ARG A 214 -20.66 10.17 8.17
CA ARG A 214 -21.43 9.95 6.94
C ARG A 214 -20.83 8.82 6.10
N THR A 215 -19.51 8.77 5.98
CA THR A 215 -18.79 7.75 5.21
C THR A 215 -19.03 6.36 5.80
N LEU A 216 -18.84 6.19 7.11
CA LEU A 216 -19.00 4.90 7.79
C LEU A 216 -20.47 4.45 7.88
N ARG A 217 -21.42 5.39 7.93
CA ARG A 217 -22.84 5.08 7.82
C ARG A 217 -23.24 4.65 6.41
N ALA A 218 -22.62 5.21 5.38
CA ALA A 218 -22.94 4.87 3.99
C ALA A 218 -22.40 3.48 3.59
N PHE A 219 -21.26 3.08 4.15
CA PHE A 219 -20.56 1.82 3.83
C PHE A 219 -20.05 1.13 5.09
N PRO A 220 -20.92 0.59 5.94
CA PRO A 220 -20.50 -0.11 7.15
C PRO A 220 -19.91 -1.48 6.80
N GLY A 221 -18.63 -1.70 7.05
CA GLY A 221 -18.05 -3.05 7.01
C GLY A 221 -18.11 -3.71 5.62
N LEU A 222 -17.39 -3.14 4.64
CA LEU A 222 -17.23 -3.78 3.34
C LEU A 222 -16.01 -4.71 3.34
N ILE A 223 -16.13 -5.88 2.69
CA ILE A 223 -15.01 -6.79 2.42
C ILE A 223 -15.01 -7.09 0.92
N CYS A 224 -14.25 -6.33 0.15
CA CYS A 224 -14.24 -6.44 -1.30
C CYS A 224 -13.19 -7.44 -1.80
N GLY A 225 -13.66 -8.52 -2.43
CA GLY A 225 -12.80 -9.53 -3.05
C GLY A 225 -12.32 -9.21 -4.46
N ARG A 226 -12.88 -8.17 -5.12
CA ARG A 226 -12.61 -7.82 -6.52
C ARG A 226 -11.12 -7.56 -6.69
N ARG A 227 -10.52 -8.22 -7.67
CA ARG A 227 -9.10 -8.05 -7.99
C ARG A 227 -8.81 -8.37 -9.44
N GLY A 228 -7.73 -7.79 -9.96
CA GLY A 228 -7.28 -8.06 -11.33
C GLY A 228 -6.89 -6.78 -12.07
N PRO A 229 -6.66 -6.88 -13.39
CA PRO A 229 -6.37 -5.71 -14.19
C PRO A 229 -7.50 -4.68 -14.17
N GLY A 230 -7.15 -3.42 -13.93
CA GLY A 230 -8.05 -2.27 -14.02
C GLY A 230 -7.83 -1.41 -15.27
N GLU A 231 -8.45 -0.24 -15.32
CA GLU A 231 -8.34 0.71 -16.43
C GLU A 231 -6.91 1.27 -16.56
N GLN A 232 -6.22 1.52 -15.44
CA GLN A 232 -4.90 2.14 -15.39
C GLN A 232 -3.94 1.41 -14.44
N VAL A 233 -4.43 1.01 -13.26
CA VAL A 233 -3.69 0.26 -12.23
C VAL A 233 -4.42 -1.02 -11.85
N TRP A 234 -3.70 -1.92 -11.18
CA TRP A 234 -4.24 -3.15 -10.63
C TRP A 234 -5.32 -2.86 -9.58
N ILE A 235 -6.44 -3.55 -9.67
CA ILE A 235 -7.50 -3.52 -8.67
C ILE A 235 -7.09 -4.44 -7.52
N SER A 236 -6.86 -3.86 -6.35
CA SER A 236 -6.56 -4.57 -5.11
C SER A 236 -7.83 -4.79 -4.29
N ARG A 237 -7.83 -5.85 -3.48
CA ARG A 237 -8.87 -6.08 -2.47
C ARG A 237 -8.84 -4.95 -1.45
N PHE A 238 -9.99 -4.57 -0.91
CA PHE A 238 -10.06 -3.58 0.15
C PHE A 238 -11.15 -3.92 1.15
N GLU A 239 -11.02 -3.33 2.33
CA GLU A 239 -11.96 -3.45 3.44
C GLU A 239 -12.29 -2.06 3.97
N ILE A 240 -13.58 -1.78 4.15
CA ILE A 240 -14.03 -0.61 4.93
C ILE A 240 -14.24 -1.08 6.36
N ASP A 241 -13.12 -1.27 7.06
CA ASP A 241 -13.04 -1.58 8.48
C ASP A 241 -12.06 -0.62 9.17
N PRO A 242 -12.56 0.45 9.81
CA PRO A 242 -11.73 1.39 10.57
C PRO A 242 -10.93 0.74 11.70
N VAL A 243 -11.39 -0.39 12.25
CA VAL A 243 -10.73 -1.08 13.36
C VAL A 243 -9.40 -1.66 12.90
N ALA A 244 -9.34 -2.19 11.68
CA ALA A 244 -8.12 -2.76 11.09
C ALA A 244 -6.97 -1.75 10.96
N VAL A 245 -7.29 -0.46 10.93
CA VAL A 245 -6.32 0.64 10.83
C VAL A 245 -6.42 1.59 12.02
N ALA A 246 -7.00 1.16 13.13
CA ALA A 246 -7.13 1.99 14.32
C ALA A 246 -5.77 2.45 14.84
N HIS A 247 -4.71 1.66 14.72
CA HIS A 247 -3.40 2.08 15.23
C HIS A 247 -2.70 3.17 14.39
N SER A 248 -3.29 3.65 13.28
CA SER A 248 -2.71 4.68 12.40
C SER A 248 -2.81 6.14 12.91
N VAL A 249 -2.90 6.37 14.22
CA VAL A 249 -3.24 7.69 14.79
C VAL A 249 -2.16 8.73 14.52
N ASP A 250 -0.89 8.41 14.81
CA ASP A 250 0.20 9.36 14.63
C ASP A 250 0.52 9.56 13.14
N THR A 251 0.43 8.50 12.33
CA THR A 251 0.63 8.50 10.88
C THR A 251 -0.36 9.41 10.18
N LEU A 252 -1.66 9.26 10.51
CA LEU A 252 -2.69 10.13 9.94
C LEU A 252 -2.60 11.55 10.46
N ALA A 253 -2.14 11.78 11.69
CA ALA A 253 -1.91 13.12 12.20
C ALA A 253 -0.74 13.82 11.51
N GLU A 254 0.35 13.10 11.22
CA GLU A 254 1.49 13.62 10.46
C GLU A 254 1.07 13.98 9.03
N PHE A 255 0.31 13.11 8.35
CA PHE A 255 -0.20 13.43 7.02
C PHE A 255 -1.23 14.57 7.04
N ALA A 256 -2.13 14.60 8.03
CA ALA A 256 -3.08 15.70 8.23
C ALA A 256 -2.40 17.06 8.37
N ALA A 257 -1.23 17.11 9.02
CA ALA A 257 -0.44 18.34 9.14
C ALA A 257 0.11 18.82 7.78
N ILE A 258 0.42 17.90 6.87
CA ILE A 258 0.90 18.22 5.51
C ILE A 258 -0.24 18.80 4.65
N ILE A 259 -1.42 18.15 4.65
CA ILE A 259 -2.56 18.59 3.82
C ILE A 259 -3.44 19.66 4.48
N GLY A 260 -3.15 20.03 5.73
CA GLY A 260 -3.82 21.10 6.46
C GLY A 260 -5.27 20.80 6.88
N VAL A 261 -5.68 19.52 6.88
CA VAL A 261 -7.04 19.08 7.24
C VAL A 261 -7.01 17.82 8.10
N ARG A 262 -8.00 17.65 8.96
CA ARG A 262 -8.09 16.45 9.82
C ARG A 262 -8.45 15.21 9.02
N LEU A 263 -7.90 14.07 9.42
CA LEU A 263 -8.15 12.75 8.81
C LEU A 263 -8.72 11.76 9.82
N PHE A 264 -9.56 10.86 9.32
CA PHE A 264 -10.12 9.74 10.08
C PHE A 264 -9.94 8.43 9.28
N PRO A 265 -9.44 7.34 9.89
CA PRO A 265 -9.26 6.09 9.18
C PRO A 265 -10.60 5.44 8.85
N ILE A 266 -10.72 4.91 7.64
CA ILE A 266 -11.94 4.23 7.19
C ILE A 266 -11.73 2.75 6.84
N GLY A 267 -10.49 2.32 6.56
CA GLY A 267 -10.24 0.97 6.12
C GLY A 267 -8.84 0.71 5.58
N THR A 268 -8.70 -0.40 4.87
CA THR A 268 -7.43 -0.86 4.31
C THR A 268 -7.59 -1.36 2.88
N GLU A 269 -6.54 -1.21 2.07
CA GLU A 269 -6.46 -1.80 0.72
C GLU A 269 -5.18 -2.65 0.59
N GLY A 270 -5.32 -3.87 0.07
CA GLY A 270 -4.23 -4.86 0.00
C GLY A 270 -3.71 -5.32 1.36
N GLY A 271 -4.40 -4.99 2.46
CA GLY A 271 -3.94 -5.21 3.83
C GLY A 271 -2.79 -4.29 4.27
N GLU A 272 -2.28 -3.44 3.37
CA GLU A 272 -1.11 -2.58 3.60
C GLU A 272 -1.47 -1.10 3.53
N SER A 273 -2.26 -0.67 2.55
CA SER A 273 -2.64 0.73 2.46
C SER A 273 -3.65 1.10 3.54
N ILE A 274 -3.49 2.28 4.16
CA ILE A 274 -4.50 2.88 5.03
C ILE A 274 -5.40 3.78 4.19
N LEU A 275 -6.70 3.53 4.24
CA LEU A 275 -7.71 4.41 3.65
C LEU A 275 -8.19 5.39 4.73
N ALA A 276 -8.24 6.68 4.39
CA ALA A 276 -8.68 7.73 5.29
C ALA A 276 -9.61 8.72 4.59
N VAL A 277 -10.51 9.32 5.36
CA VAL A 277 -11.40 10.41 4.93
C VAL A 277 -11.01 11.68 5.66
N ASP A 278 -11.08 12.82 4.98
CA ASP A 278 -10.87 14.13 5.62
C ASP A 278 -12.19 14.79 6.06
N GLU A 279 -12.10 15.92 6.75
CA GLU A 279 -13.28 16.64 7.25
C GLU A 279 -14.19 17.23 6.16
N HIS A 280 -13.72 17.30 4.91
CA HIS A 280 -14.51 17.69 3.75
C HIS A 280 -15.16 16.49 3.04
N GLY A 281 -14.77 15.26 3.38
CA GLY A 281 -15.26 14.02 2.77
C GLY A 281 -14.36 13.45 1.68
N ARG A 282 -13.21 14.08 1.42
CA ARG A 282 -12.22 13.60 0.43
C ARG A 282 -11.54 12.35 0.96
N ILE A 283 -11.26 11.41 0.06
CA ILE A 283 -10.66 10.12 0.42
C ILE A 283 -9.21 10.05 -0.03
N PHE A 284 -8.37 9.55 0.86
CA PHE A 284 -6.94 9.35 0.64
C PHE A 284 -6.54 7.90 0.93
N ALA A 285 -5.50 7.44 0.25
CA ALA A 285 -4.78 6.21 0.55
C ALA A 285 -3.34 6.54 0.94
N LEU A 286 -2.83 5.91 1.99
CA LEU A 286 -1.43 5.97 2.38
C LEU A 286 -0.88 4.55 2.27
N ASP A 287 0.18 4.34 1.52
CA ASP A 287 0.83 3.05 1.35
C ASP A 287 2.35 3.21 1.31
N GLN A 288 3.06 2.09 1.15
CA GLN A 288 4.51 2.05 1.10
C GLN A 288 5.12 2.91 -0.03
N ALA A 289 4.36 3.27 -1.06
CA ALA A 289 4.81 4.09 -2.20
C ALA A 289 4.48 5.58 -2.05
N GLY A 290 3.62 5.95 -1.09
CA GLY A 290 3.32 7.33 -0.75
C GLY A 290 1.85 7.56 -0.42
N GLU A 291 1.42 8.80 -0.59
CA GLU A 291 0.09 9.28 -0.25
C GLU A 291 -0.66 9.67 -1.54
N TRP A 292 -1.95 9.31 -1.62
CA TRP A 292 -2.73 9.36 -2.84
C TRP A 292 -4.12 9.93 -2.60
N PHE A 293 -4.55 10.84 -3.46
CA PHE A 293 -5.93 11.33 -3.50
C PHE A 293 -6.80 10.38 -4.34
N LEU A 294 -7.75 9.70 -3.70
CA LEU A 294 -8.60 8.69 -4.32
C LEU A 294 -9.88 9.27 -4.93
N GLY A 295 -10.44 10.32 -4.35
CA GLY A 295 -11.69 10.92 -4.82
C GLY A 295 -12.20 12.04 -3.91
N ALA A 296 -13.04 12.92 -4.47
CA ALA A 296 -13.64 14.03 -3.76
C ALA A 296 -14.68 13.58 -2.72
N ASP A 297 -15.21 12.36 -2.87
CA ASP A 297 -16.06 11.68 -1.91
C ASP A 297 -15.84 10.16 -1.94
N VAL A 298 -16.53 9.45 -1.05
CA VAL A 298 -16.45 7.99 -0.92
C VAL A 298 -16.97 7.25 -2.16
N ASP A 299 -17.94 7.78 -2.90
CA ASP A 299 -18.48 7.11 -4.07
C ASP A 299 -17.48 7.16 -5.23
N GLU A 300 -16.86 8.32 -5.45
CA GLU A 300 -15.79 8.49 -6.42
C GLU A 300 -14.59 7.62 -6.06
N ALA A 301 -14.17 7.61 -4.78
CA ALA A 301 -13.04 6.80 -4.33
C ALA A 301 -13.27 5.30 -4.54
N LEU A 302 -14.44 4.77 -4.13
CA LEU A 302 -14.78 3.36 -4.34
C LEU A 302 -14.88 3.02 -5.84
N THR A 303 -15.40 3.94 -6.66
CA THR A 303 -15.43 3.80 -8.12
C THR A 303 -14.02 3.71 -8.69
N ASN A 304 -13.12 4.61 -8.28
CA ASN A 304 -11.74 4.63 -8.77
C ASN A 304 -10.97 3.37 -8.36
N LEU A 305 -11.13 2.89 -7.12
CA LEU A 305 -10.55 1.64 -6.65
C LEU A 305 -11.05 0.43 -7.45
N LEU A 306 -12.37 0.32 -7.65
CA LEU A 306 -13.00 -0.85 -8.29
C LEU A 306 -12.84 -0.89 -9.81
N LEU A 307 -12.62 0.26 -10.44
CA LEU A 307 -12.27 0.36 -11.86
C LEU A 307 -10.75 0.35 -12.09
N GLY A 308 -9.95 0.50 -11.04
CA GLY A 308 -8.49 0.55 -11.12
C GLY A 308 -8.00 1.78 -11.88
N ARG A 309 -8.55 2.95 -11.54
CA ARG A 309 -8.08 4.25 -12.01
C ARG A 309 -6.92 4.72 -11.15
N ALA A 310 -5.89 5.25 -11.80
CA ALA A 310 -4.70 5.71 -11.12
C ALA A 310 -5.03 6.97 -10.31
N PRO A 311 -4.84 6.97 -8.98
CA PRO A 311 -5.05 8.16 -8.18
C PRO A 311 -3.92 9.18 -8.40
N VAL A 312 -4.21 10.45 -8.07
CA VAL A 312 -3.19 11.50 -8.10
C VAL A 312 -2.35 11.40 -6.83
N ARG A 313 -1.03 11.40 -6.97
CA ARG A 313 -0.12 11.39 -5.82
C ARG A 313 -0.11 12.75 -5.14
N VAL A 314 -0.15 12.75 -3.82
CA VAL A 314 0.05 13.94 -2.98
C VAL A 314 1.55 14.21 -2.87
N ARG A 315 1.94 15.45 -3.16
CA ARG A 315 3.33 15.92 -3.06
C ARG A 315 3.68 16.24 -1.60
N ASP A 316 4.98 16.39 -1.34
CA ASP A 316 5.50 16.68 0.00
C ASP A 316 5.02 18.05 0.54
N ASP A 317 4.55 18.95 -0.33
CA ASP A 317 3.94 20.24 0.02
C ASP A 317 2.42 20.16 0.25
N GLY A 318 1.84 18.96 0.18
CA GLY A 318 0.41 18.71 0.37
C GLY A 318 -0.45 19.02 -0.86
N SER A 319 0.12 19.34 -2.02
CA SER A 319 -0.63 19.55 -3.27
C SER A 319 -0.83 18.26 -4.07
N TRP A 320 -1.92 18.18 -4.84
CA TRP A 320 -2.18 17.09 -5.79
C TRP A 320 -2.77 17.62 -7.09
#